data_AF-A0A2N2LHW1-F1
#
_entry.id   AF-A0A2N2LHW1-F1
#
_cell.length_a   1.000
_cell.length_b   1.000
_cell.length_c   1.000
_cell.angle_alpha   90.00
_cell.angle_beta   90.00
_cell.angle_gamma   90.00
#
_symmetry.space_group_name_H-M   'P 1'
#
loop_
_entity.id
_entity.type
_entity.pdbx_description
1 polymer ?
#
loop_
_entity_poly.entity_id
_entity_poly.type
_entity_poly.pdbx_seq_one_letter_code
_entity_poly.pdbx_strand_id
1 'polypeptide(L)'
;MPRAIWRGAISFGMVSIPIKLYSATESKDVSFRQLAGEDLKPIRYLRWSPTLDREVQFDEIVKGYEYAKDQFVILDDEDFEQLPVPSKHTIHIEQFVAADEIDPVYYEKPYYVDPDDVGVKPYALLVKAMEEKGLIAIGKLAMRQKEQLVALRPQDGHLTIETLLYPDEVREYEGTDVSDVAVSDA
;
A
#
# COMPACT_ATOMS: atom_id res chain seq x y z
N MET A 1 3.68 -19.30 -8.68
CA MET A 1 3.35 -17.86 -8.60
C MET A 1 3.05 -17.51 -7.15
N PRO A 2 3.35 -16.28 -6.70
CA PRO A 2 2.99 -15.81 -5.36
C PRO A 2 1.49 -15.96 -5.11
N ARG A 3 1.06 -16.08 -3.85
CA ARG A 3 -0.37 -16.05 -3.51
C ARG A 3 -0.91 -14.64 -3.79
N ALA A 4 -2.04 -14.55 -4.49
CA ALA A 4 -2.71 -13.27 -4.69
C ALA A 4 -3.04 -12.64 -3.33
N ILE A 5 -2.58 -11.41 -3.12
CA ILE A 5 -2.78 -10.67 -1.87
C ILE A 5 -4.10 -9.89 -1.86
N TRP A 6 -4.65 -9.63 -3.05
CA TRP A 6 -5.90 -8.92 -3.24
C TRP A 6 -6.56 -9.34 -4.56
N ARG A 7 -7.90 -9.29 -4.58
CA ARG A 7 -8.74 -9.63 -5.73
C ARG A 7 -9.85 -8.60 -5.84
N GLY A 8 -10.16 -8.20 -7.06
CA GLY A 8 -11.20 -7.22 -7.33
C GLY A 8 -11.19 -6.82 -8.80
N ALA A 9 -11.56 -5.59 -9.10
CA ALA A 9 -11.59 -5.11 -10.49
C ALA A 9 -10.96 -3.72 -10.63
N ILE A 10 -10.36 -3.43 -11.79
CA ILE A 10 -10.06 -2.06 -12.21
C ILE A 10 -11.31 -1.52 -12.90
N SER A 11 -11.77 -0.34 -12.48
CA SER A 11 -12.94 0.32 -13.05
C SER A 11 -12.61 1.73 -13.55
N PHE A 12 -13.16 2.09 -14.70
CA PHE A 12 -13.12 3.44 -15.24
C PHE A 12 -14.32 3.65 -16.18
N GLY A 13 -15.12 4.68 -15.92
CA GLY A 13 -16.38 4.88 -16.62
C GLY A 13 -17.31 3.66 -16.50
N MET A 14 -17.61 3.00 -17.63
CA MET A 14 -18.45 1.80 -17.70
C MET A 14 -17.65 0.49 -17.81
N VAL A 15 -16.31 0.57 -17.84
CA VAL A 15 -15.44 -0.60 -17.98
C VAL A 15 -15.09 -1.13 -16.60
N SER A 16 -15.19 -2.45 -16.43
CA SER A 16 -14.75 -3.17 -15.23
C SER A 16 -13.94 -4.39 -15.64
N ILE A 17 -12.71 -4.48 -15.15
CA ILE A 17 -11.73 -5.50 -15.53
C ILE A 17 -11.35 -6.28 -14.27
N PRO A 18 -11.78 -7.54 -14.11
CA PRO A 18 -11.41 -8.34 -12.95
C PRO A 18 -9.92 -8.69 -12.98
N ILE A 19 -9.27 -8.51 -11.83
CA ILE A 19 -7.82 -8.66 -11.66
C ILE A 19 -7.45 -9.28 -10.31
N LYS A 20 -6.20 -9.75 -10.23
CA LYS A 20 -5.50 -10.17 -9.02
C LYS A 20 -4.24 -9.34 -8.85
N LEU A 21 -3.92 -9.00 -7.60
CA LEU A 21 -2.65 -8.35 -7.25
C LEU A 21 -1.70 -9.31 -6.56
N TYR A 22 -0.42 -9.17 -6.88
CA TYR A 22 0.69 -9.91 -6.29
C TYR A 22 1.78 -8.93 -5.85
N SER A 23 2.46 -9.21 -4.73
CA SER A 23 3.62 -8.40 -4.33
C SER A 23 4.67 -8.42 -5.43
N ALA A 24 5.14 -7.25 -5.89
CA ALA A 24 6.23 -7.17 -6.86
C ALA A 24 7.61 -7.26 -6.20
N THR A 25 7.67 -7.06 -4.89
CA THR A 25 8.88 -7.14 -4.08
C THR A 25 8.78 -8.19 -2.97
N GLU A 26 9.93 -8.72 -2.60
CA GLU A 26 10.11 -9.63 -1.46
C GLU A 26 11.33 -9.13 -0.69
N SER A 27 11.18 -8.92 0.63
CA SER A 27 12.34 -8.57 1.48
C SER A 27 13.27 -9.79 1.56
N LYS A 28 14.57 -9.55 1.39
CA LYS A 28 15.63 -10.55 1.56
C LYS A 28 16.47 -10.28 2.80
N ASP A 29 15.90 -9.57 3.78
CA ASP A 29 16.61 -9.24 5.01
C ASP A 29 16.96 -10.51 5.79
N VAL A 30 18.18 -10.54 6.32
CA VAL A 30 18.62 -11.63 7.18
C VAL A 30 17.89 -11.51 8.52
N SER A 31 16.96 -12.42 8.79
CA SER A 31 16.26 -12.46 10.07
C SER A 31 17.15 -13.05 11.16
N PHE A 32 17.44 -12.29 12.20
CA PHE A 32 18.11 -12.79 13.40
C PHE A 32 17.07 -13.20 14.44
N ARG A 33 17.26 -14.37 15.08
CA ARG A 33 16.50 -14.72 16.28
C ARG A 33 17.22 -14.13 17.47
N GLN A 34 16.48 -13.45 18.34
CA GLN A 34 17.03 -12.97 19.61
C GLN A 34 17.17 -14.16 20.55
N LEU A 35 18.37 -14.30 21.12
CA LEU A 35 18.72 -15.39 22.02
C LEU A 35 18.98 -14.81 23.42
N ALA A 36 18.59 -15.53 24.46
CA ALA A 36 18.98 -15.16 25.83
C ALA A 36 20.49 -15.32 25.96
N GLY A 37 21.19 -14.30 26.45
CA GLY A 37 22.65 -14.29 26.50
C GLY A 37 23.25 -15.40 27.38
N GLU A 38 22.50 -15.88 28.37
CA GLU A 38 22.96 -16.88 29.34
C GLU A 38 22.97 -18.31 28.76
N ASP A 39 21.92 -18.70 28.02
CA ASP A 39 21.75 -20.07 27.53
C ASP A 39 21.69 -20.20 26.00
N LEU A 40 21.79 -19.07 25.29
CA LEU A 40 21.76 -18.94 23.84
C LEU A 40 20.50 -19.55 23.19
N LYS A 41 19.39 -19.63 23.93
CA LYS A 41 18.11 -20.11 23.39
C LYS A 41 17.24 -18.96 22.93
N PRO A 42 16.36 -19.17 21.93
CA PRO A 42 15.42 -18.15 21.48
C PRO A 42 14.54 -17.63 22.61
N ILE A 43 14.44 -16.31 22.73
CA ILE A 43 13.49 -15.69 23.65
C ILE A 43 12.09 -15.65 23.04
N ARG A 44 11.07 -15.59 23.90
CA ARG A 44 9.68 -15.38 23.50
C ARG A 44 9.19 -14.06 24.09
N TYR A 45 8.51 -13.27 23.28
CA TYR A 45 7.81 -12.08 23.73
C TYR A 45 6.47 -12.47 24.36
N LEU A 46 6.21 -11.94 25.55
CA LEU A 46 4.92 -12.03 26.22
C LEU A 46 4.26 -10.65 26.19
N ARG A 47 2.94 -10.61 26.00
CA ARG A 47 2.16 -9.37 26.07
C ARG A 47 1.68 -9.21 27.51
N TRP A 48 2.40 -8.45 28.32
CA TRP A 48 2.09 -8.29 29.74
C TRP A 48 1.21 -7.06 29.97
N SER A 49 0.13 -7.21 30.75
CA SER A 49 -0.65 -6.07 31.24
C SER A 49 -0.17 -5.70 32.65
N PRO A 50 0.41 -4.51 32.86
CA PRO A 50 0.85 -4.07 34.18
C PRO A 50 -0.30 -3.97 35.19
N THR A 51 -1.49 -3.61 34.72
CA THR A 51 -2.67 -3.42 35.58
C THR A 51 -3.32 -4.75 35.97
N LEU A 52 -3.29 -5.75 35.08
CA LEU A 52 -3.83 -7.09 35.36
C LEU A 52 -2.78 -8.04 35.95
N ASP A 53 -1.51 -7.62 35.98
CA ASP A 53 -0.36 -8.38 36.45
C ASP A 53 -0.27 -9.81 35.85
N ARG A 54 -0.56 -9.91 34.55
CA ARG A 54 -0.52 -11.18 33.82
C ARG A 54 -0.23 -11.00 32.34
N GLU A 55 0.14 -12.10 31.71
CA GLU A 55 0.13 -12.23 30.25
C GLU A 55 -1.31 -12.13 29.72
N VAL A 56 -1.48 -11.34 28.66
CA VAL A 56 -2.71 -11.15 27.91
C VAL A 56 -2.61 -11.98 26.63
N GLN A 57 -3.55 -12.90 26.45
CA GLN A 57 -3.61 -13.72 25.24
C GLN A 57 -4.09 -12.89 24.05
N PHE A 58 -3.80 -13.34 22.84
CA PHE A 58 -4.07 -12.56 21.63
C PHE A 58 -5.56 -12.26 21.42
N ASP A 59 -6.43 -13.20 21.79
CA ASP A 59 -7.89 -13.10 21.75
C ASP A 59 -8.47 -12.16 22.82
N GLU A 60 -7.70 -11.81 23.84
CA GLU A 60 -8.07 -10.83 24.87
C GLU A 60 -7.65 -9.39 24.50
N ILE A 61 -6.98 -9.19 23.37
CA ILE A 61 -6.47 -7.88 22.94
C ILE A 61 -7.44 -7.22 21.98
N VAL A 62 -7.89 -6.02 22.36
CA VAL A 62 -8.71 -5.15 21.52
C VAL A 62 -7.88 -3.99 20.96
N LYS A 63 -8.31 -3.43 19.83
CA LYS A 63 -7.70 -2.21 19.24
C LYS A 63 -8.44 -1.00 19.77
N GLY A 64 -7.72 -0.05 20.36
CA GLY A 64 -8.25 1.24 20.81
C GLY A 64 -7.61 2.40 20.06
N TYR A 65 -8.42 3.33 19.57
CA TYR A 65 -7.98 4.62 19.05
C TYR A 65 -8.02 5.67 20.17
N GLU A 66 -6.88 6.25 20.52
CA GLU A 66 -6.78 7.29 21.54
C GLU A 66 -7.23 8.65 20.97
N TYR A 67 -8.40 9.14 21.37
CA TYR A 67 -8.95 10.43 20.89
C TYR A 67 -8.68 11.59 21.85
N ALA A 68 -8.30 11.28 23.10
CA ALA A 68 -7.78 12.19 24.09
C ALA A 68 -6.89 11.39 25.06
N LYS A 69 -6.03 12.08 25.80
CA LYS A 69 -5.08 11.44 26.73
C LYS A 69 -5.76 10.41 27.63
N ASP A 70 -5.31 9.16 27.54
CA ASP A 70 -5.83 8.00 28.28
C ASP A 70 -7.32 7.66 27.99
N GLN A 71 -7.90 8.19 26.91
CA GLN A 71 -9.28 7.94 26.47
C GLN A 71 -9.31 7.27 25.10
N PHE A 72 -9.89 6.08 25.04
CA PHE A 72 -9.86 5.22 23.86
C PHE A 72 -11.28 4.93 23.35
N VAL A 73 -11.46 4.93 22.03
CA VAL A 73 -12.59 4.28 21.36
C VAL A 73 -12.11 2.90 20.92
N ILE A 74 -12.80 1.85 21.34
CA ILE A 74 -12.53 0.49 20.89
C ILE A 74 -13.19 0.34 19.52
N LEU A 75 -12.42 -0.13 18.53
CA LEU A 75 -12.92 -0.46 17.20
C LEU A 75 -12.77 -1.96 16.99
N ASP A 76 -13.85 -2.62 16.63
CA ASP A 76 -13.85 -4.03 16.26
C ASP A 76 -13.82 -4.21 14.73
N ASP A 77 -13.67 -5.46 14.26
CA ASP A 77 -13.63 -5.73 12.83
C ASP A 77 -14.99 -5.43 12.14
N GLU A 78 -16.12 -5.50 12.86
CA GLU A 78 -17.46 -5.19 12.33
C GLU A 78 -17.61 -3.69 12.04
N ASP A 79 -17.05 -2.83 12.88
CA ASP A 79 -16.97 -1.38 12.68
C ASP A 79 -16.27 -1.04 11.35
N PHE A 80 -15.19 -1.76 11.02
CA PHE A 80 -14.48 -1.59 9.74
C PHE A 80 -15.22 -2.22 8.56
N GLU A 81 -15.97 -3.30 8.76
CA GLU A 81 -16.75 -3.94 7.70
C GLU A 81 -17.89 -3.05 7.18
N GLN A 82 -18.49 -2.27 8.08
CA GLN A 82 -19.58 -1.33 7.77
C GLN A 82 -19.11 -0.04 7.11
N LEU A 83 -17.80 0.23 7.04
CA LEU A 83 -17.29 1.41 6.35
C LEU A 83 -17.68 1.35 4.87
N PRO A 84 -18.47 2.32 4.37
CA PRO A 84 -18.93 2.34 2.99
C PRO A 84 -17.81 2.88 2.09
N VAL A 85 -16.71 2.15 1.97
CA VAL A 85 -15.61 2.55 1.08
C VAL A 85 -15.92 2.05 -0.33
N PRO A 86 -16.13 2.93 -1.33
CA PRO A 86 -16.48 2.51 -2.70
C PRO A 86 -15.43 1.59 -3.33
N SER A 87 -14.18 1.68 -2.86
CA SER A 87 -13.02 0.96 -3.38
C SER A 87 -12.79 -0.44 -2.76
N LYS A 88 -13.68 -0.93 -1.88
CA LYS A 88 -13.52 -2.18 -1.09
C LYS A 88 -13.05 -3.40 -1.90
N HIS A 89 -13.48 -3.50 -3.17
CA HIS A 89 -13.04 -4.52 -4.13
C HIS A 89 -12.78 -3.95 -5.52
N THR A 90 -12.55 -2.65 -5.62
CA THR A 90 -12.46 -1.99 -6.92
C THR A 90 -11.41 -0.90 -6.86
N ILE A 91 -10.51 -0.93 -7.84
CA ILE A 91 -9.61 0.18 -8.12
C ILE A 91 -10.37 1.11 -9.04
N HIS A 92 -10.72 2.29 -8.55
CA HIS A 92 -11.36 3.31 -9.37
C HIS A 92 -10.27 4.20 -9.97
N ILE A 93 -10.14 4.22 -11.30
CA ILE A 93 -9.26 5.17 -11.98
C ILE A 93 -9.96 6.53 -12.00
N GLU A 94 -9.31 7.52 -11.40
CA GLU A 94 -9.78 8.91 -11.32
C GLU A 94 -9.26 9.72 -12.51
N GLN A 95 -7.99 9.52 -12.89
CA GLN A 95 -7.33 10.34 -13.90
C GLN A 95 -6.20 9.57 -14.61
N PHE A 96 -5.86 10.01 -15.82
CA PHE A 96 -4.63 9.64 -16.50
C PHE A 96 -3.69 10.85 -16.56
N VAL A 97 -2.41 10.65 -16.22
CA VAL A 97 -1.36 11.67 -16.14
C VAL A 97 -0.10 11.17 -16.82
N ALA A 98 0.81 12.07 -17.18
CA ALA A 98 2.14 11.68 -17.62
C ALA A 98 2.97 11.18 -16.42
N ALA A 99 3.91 10.27 -16.67
CA ALA A 99 4.66 9.62 -15.59
C ALA A 99 5.55 10.60 -14.79
N ASP A 100 5.98 11.69 -15.42
CA ASP A 100 6.82 12.74 -14.85
C ASP A 100 6.03 13.79 -14.04
N GLU A 101 4.70 13.73 -14.04
CA GLU A 101 3.85 14.58 -13.19
C GLU A 101 3.82 14.10 -11.72
N ILE A 102 4.30 12.89 -11.44
CA ILE A 102 4.36 12.33 -10.09
C ILE A 102 5.79 12.30 -9.61
N ASP A 103 6.08 13.11 -8.59
CA ASP A 103 7.38 13.08 -7.93
C ASP A 103 7.66 11.67 -7.36
N PRO A 104 8.84 11.07 -7.63
CA PRO A 104 9.23 9.77 -7.11
C PRO A 104 9.05 9.60 -5.60
N VAL A 105 9.10 10.68 -4.82
CA VAL A 105 8.92 10.66 -3.35
C VAL A 105 7.57 10.08 -2.93
N TYR A 106 6.55 10.17 -3.78
CA TYR A 106 5.21 9.68 -3.45
C TYR A 106 5.07 8.16 -3.62
N TYR A 107 5.96 7.47 -4.33
CA TYR A 107 5.83 6.04 -4.57
C TYR A 107 6.27 5.22 -3.35
N GLU A 108 5.43 4.28 -2.92
CA GLU A 108 5.70 3.46 -1.73
C GLU A 108 5.92 1.98 -2.09
N LYS A 109 4.86 1.24 -2.48
CA LYS A 109 4.94 -0.21 -2.60
C LYS A 109 4.37 -0.75 -3.92
N PRO A 110 5.16 -1.51 -4.70
CA PRO A 110 4.74 -2.03 -6.00
C PRO A 110 4.06 -3.41 -5.92
N TYR A 111 3.12 -3.62 -6.83
CA TYR A 111 2.32 -4.83 -7.01
C TYR A 111 2.13 -5.14 -8.49
N TYR A 112 2.28 -6.41 -8.87
CA TYR A 112 1.96 -6.87 -10.22
C TYR A 112 0.46 -7.13 -10.36
N VAL A 113 -0.09 -6.77 -11.52
CA VAL A 113 -1.49 -7.02 -11.89
C VAL A 113 -1.57 -8.17 -12.87
N ASP A 114 -2.50 -9.08 -12.61
CA ASP A 114 -2.86 -10.15 -13.53
C ASP A 114 -4.37 -10.14 -13.75
N PRO A 115 -4.87 -10.08 -14.99
CA PRO A 115 -6.30 -10.17 -15.25
C PRO A 115 -6.83 -11.57 -14.99
N ASP A 116 -8.10 -11.67 -14.60
CA ASP A 116 -8.83 -12.93 -14.71
C ASP A 116 -9.12 -13.28 -16.18
N ASP A 117 -9.41 -14.56 -16.48
CA ASP A 117 -9.59 -15.08 -17.83
C ASP A 117 -10.58 -14.25 -18.69
N VAL A 118 -11.66 -13.78 -18.07
CA VAL A 118 -12.69 -12.95 -18.73
C VAL A 118 -12.24 -11.50 -18.97
N GLY A 119 -11.24 -11.02 -18.21
CA GLY A 119 -10.71 -9.66 -18.25
C GLY A 119 -9.51 -9.47 -19.18
N VAL A 120 -8.94 -10.54 -19.76
CA VAL A 120 -7.69 -10.48 -20.55
C VAL A 120 -7.75 -9.49 -21.72
N LYS A 121 -8.82 -9.51 -22.52
CA LYS A 121 -8.97 -8.61 -23.68
C LYS A 121 -9.06 -7.12 -23.29
N PRO A 122 -9.99 -6.70 -22.41
CA PRO A 122 -10.06 -5.31 -22.00
C PRO A 122 -8.81 -4.86 -21.22
N TYR A 123 -8.17 -5.76 -20.46
CA TYR A 123 -6.89 -5.48 -19.81
C TYR A 123 -5.79 -5.17 -20.81
N ALA A 124 -5.61 -6.02 -21.83
CA ALA A 124 -4.60 -5.80 -22.87
C ALA A 124 -4.86 -4.52 -23.66
N LEU A 125 -6.13 -4.15 -23.88
CA LEU A 125 -6.50 -2.89 -24.52
C LEU A 125 -6.10 -1.69 -23.64
N LEU A 126 -6.36 -1.75 -22.34
CA LEU A 126 -5.97 -0.70 -21.39
C LEU A 126 -4.45 -0.53 -21.35
N VAL A 127 -3.70 -1.63 -21.20
CA VAL A 127 -2.22 -1.60 -21.21
C VAL A 127 -1.71 -0.92 -22.48
N LYS A 128 -2.11 -1.40 -23.66
CA LYS A 128 -1.64 -0.84 -24.94
C LYS A 128 -2.00 0.63 -25.09
N ALA A 129 -3.22 1.02 -24.74
CA ALA A 129 -3.65 2.41 -24.86
C ALA A 129 -2.84 3.34 -23.94
N MET A 130 -2.46 2.87 -22.76
CA MET A 130 -1.62 3.64 -21.83
C MET A 130 -0.16 3.70 -22.32
N GLU A 131 0.41 2.59 -22.81
CA GLU A 131 1.76 2.55 -23.40
C GLU A 131 1.87 3.48 -24.61
N GLU A 132 0.95 3.39 -25.56
CA GLU A 132 0.93 4.20 -26.78
C GLU A 132 0.83 5.70 -26.49
N LYS A 133 0.16 6.07 -25.40
CA LYS A 133 -0.03 7.47 -25.00
C LYS A 133 1.02 7.96 -24.00
N GLY A 134 1.88 7.10 -23.48
CA GLY A 134 2.84 7.45 -22.43
C GLY A 134 2.17 7.90 -21.13
N LEU A 135 1.02 7.31 -20.79
CA LEU A 135 0.22 7.71 -19.63
C LEU A 135 0.26 6.66 -18.54
N ILE A 136 0.14 7.14 -17.30
CA ILE A 136 -0.16 6.34 -16.11
C ILE A 136 -1.54 6.70 -15.59
N ALA A 137 -2.18 5.81 -14.86
CA ALA A 137 -3.48 6.05 -14.26
C ALA A 137 -3.34 6.26 -12.75
N ILE A 138 -4.03 7.27 -12.21
CA ILE A 138 -4.19 7.48 -10.79
C ILE A 138 -5.56 6.98 -10.37
N GLY A 139 -5.59 6.28 -9.24
CA GLY A 139 -6.83 5.76 -8.70
C GLY A 139 -6.78 5.54 -7.21
N LYS A 140 -7.84 4.93 -6.69
CA LYS A 140 -7.98 4.57 -5.28
C LYS A 140 -8.18 3.07 -5.12
N LEU A 141 -7.49 2.49 -4.14
CA LEU A 141 -7.56 1.08 -3.78
C LEU A 141 -7.80 0.95 -2.27
N ALA A 142 -8.83 0.21 -1.86
CA ALA A 142 -8.92 -0.24 -0.48
C ALA A 142 -8.13 -1.54 -0.30
N MET A 143 -7.10 -1.49 0.54
CA MET A 143 -6.31 -2.66 0.92
C MET A 143 -6.05 -2.59 2.44
N ARG A 144 -6.16 -3.74 3.13
CA ARG A 144 -5.87 -3.86 4.57
C ARG A 144 -6.55 -2.78 5.44
N GLN A 145 -7.83 -2.53 5.20
CA GLN A 145 -8.67 -1.60 5.97
C GLN A 145 -8.33 -0.10 5.78
N LYS A 146 -7.47 0.27 4.82
CA LYS A 146 -7.18 1.67 4.44
C LYS A 146 -7.45 1.87 2.95
N GLU A 147 -8.08 2.99 2.59
CA GLU A 147 -8.11 3.47 1.20
C GLU A 147 -6.81 4.23 0.92
N GLN A 148 -6.11 3.84 -0.14
CA GLN A 148 -4.85 4.45 -0.55
C GLN A 148 -4.95 4.93 -1.99
N LEU A 149 -4.22 6.01 -2.30
CA LEU A 149 -3.95 6.39 -3.68
C LEU A 149 -3.02 5.36 -4.31
N VAL A 150 -3.22 5.12 -5.59
CA VAL A 150 -2.39 4.20 -6.37
C VAL A 150 -2.09 4.78 -7.75
N ALA A 151 -0.87 4.53 -8.23
CA ALA A 151 -0.48 4.73 -9.61
C ALA A 151 -0.46 3.38 -10.32
N LEU A 152 -1.13 3.29 -11.47
CA LEU A 152 -1.09 2.15 -12.37
C LEU A 152 -0.22 2.52 -13.56
N ARG A 153 0.93 1.84 -13.70
CA ARG A 153 1.89 2.04 -14.77
C ARG A 153 1.87 0.86 -15.73
N PRO A 154 1.73 1.08 -17.05
CA PRO A 154 1.94 0.01 -18.01
C PRO A 154 3.44 -0.19 -18.24
N GLN A 155 3.86 -1.45 -18.28
CA GLN A 155 5.24 -1.82 -18.52
C GLN A 155 5.28 -3.22 -19.11
N ASP A 156 6.05 -3.44 -20.18
CA ASP A 156 6.32 -4.76 -20.74
C ASP A 156 5.05 -5.64 -20.93
N GLY A 157 3.94 -5.04 -21.40
CA GLY A 157 2.69 -5.75 -21.66
C GLY A 157 1.85 -6.12 -20.43
N HIS A 158 2.16 -5.56 -19.26
CA HIS A 158 1.35 -5.71 -18.04
C HIS A 158 1.23 -4.37 -17.29
N LEU A 159 0.33 -4.30 -16.31
CA LEU A 159 0.23 -3.20 -15.37
C LEU A 159 1.00 -3.55 -14.09
N THR A 160 1.71 -2.56 -13.58
CA THR A 160 2.19 -2.51 -12.20
C THR A 160 1.38 -1.46 -11.45
N ILE A 161 1.01 -1.76 -10.21
CA ILE A 161 0.36 -0.81 -9.31
C ILE A 161 1.32 -0.47 -8.20
N GLU A 162 1.54 0.81 -7.97
CA GLU A 162 2.30 1.31 -6.83
C GLU A 162 1.36 2.06 -5.90
N THR A 163 1.38 1.75 -4.60
CA THR A 163 0.73 2.62 -3.60
C THR A 163 1.45 3.94 -3.53
N LEU A 164 0.68 5.00 -3.33
CA LEU A 164 1.17 6.36 -3.19
C LEU A 164 0.98 6.85 -1.75
N LEU A 165 1.97 7.59 -1.27
CA LEU A 165 1.88 8.42 -0.07
C LEU A 165 1.02 9.65 -0.38
N TYR A 166 0.18 10.04 0.58
CA TYR A 166 -0.47 11.34 0.53
C TYR A 166 0.54 12.46 0.82
N PRO A 167 0.30 13.70 0.35
CA PRO A 167 1.22 14.81 0.58
C PRO A 167 1.57 15.07 2.04
N ASP A 168 0.64 14.85 2.98
CA ASP A 168 0.86 14.97 4.42
C ASP A 168 1.67 13.81 5.04
N GLU A 169 1.83 12.70 4.31
CA GLU A 169 2.70 11.60 4.70
C GLU A 169 4.16 11.83 4.26
N VAL A 170 4.41 12.81 3.36
CA VAL A 170 5.74 13.20 2.91
C VAL A 170 6.28 14.35 3.77
N ARG A 171 7.48 14.18 4.32
CA ARG A 171 8.13 15.21 5.12
C ARG A 171 8.69 16.32 4.24
N GLU A 172 8.52 17.56 4.68
CA GLU A 172 9.18 18.70 4.06
C GLU A 172 10.70 18.63 4.25
N TYR A 173 11.44 19.12 3.26
CA TYR A 173 12.88 19.23 3.34
C TYR A 173 13.26 20.46 4.18
N GLU A 174 13.77 20.24 5.39
CA GLU A 174 14.25 21.30 6.30
C GLU A 174 15.78 21.49 6.25
N GLY A 175 16.42 21.07 5.15
CA GLY A 175 17.87 21.15 5.02
C GLY A 175 18.38 22.50 4.50
N THR A 176 19.66 22.53 4.11
CA THR A 176 20.30 23.76 3.64
C THR A 176 19.83 24.11 2.23
N ASP A 177 19.25 25.31 2.07
CA ASP A 177 18.98 25.87 0.74
C ASP A 177 20.30 26.20 0.05
N VAL A 178 20.51 25.60 -1.13
CA VAL A 178 21.71 25.80 -1.95
C VAL A 178 21.41 26.50 -3.28
N SER A 179 20.19 27.01 -3.47
CA SER A 179 19.76 27.66 -4.72
C SER A 179 20.64 28.85 -5.13
N ASP A 180 21.19 29.58 -4.16
CA ASP A 180 22.07 30.74 -4.37
C ASP A 180 23.57 30.43 -4.21
N VAL A 181 23.95 29.16 -4.08
CA VAL A 181 25.37 28.78 -3.92
C VAL A 181 26.06 28.82 -5.27
N ALA A 182 27.02 29.74 -5.43
CA ALA A 182 27.82 29.83 -6.64
C ALA A 182 28.66 28.56 -6.85
N VAL A 183 28.51 27.92 -8.01
CA VAL A 183 29.27 26.74 -8.42
C VAL A 183 30.17 27.12 -9.59
N SER A 184 31.41 26.60 -9.60
CA SER A 184 32.31 26.78 -10.76
C SER A 184 31.81 25.96 -11.94
N ASP A 185 31.85 26.55 -13.13
CA ASP A 185 31.66 25.80 -14.37
C ASP A 185 32.74 24.72 -14.50
N ALA A 186 32.33 23.51 -14.91
CA ALA A 186 33.17 22.34 -15.14
C ALA A 186 33.62 22.24 -16.61
#